data_AF-A0A7C4GTN6-F1
#
_entry.id   AF-A0A7C4GTN6-F1
#
_cell.length_a   1.000
_cell.length_b   1.000
_cell.length_c   1.000
_cell.angle_alpha   90.00
_cell.angle_beta   90.00
_cell.angle_gamma   90.00
#
_symmetry.space_group_name_H-M   'P 1'
#
loop_
_entity.id
_entity.type
_entity.pdbx_description
1 polymer ?
#
loop_
_entity_poly.entity_id
_entity_poly.type
_entity_poly.pdbx_seq_one_letter_code
_entity_poly.pdbx_strand_id
1 'polypeptide(L)'
;MSIEGGEYEISDEELELIKRRKMAELARRAEQERVRKEREAAEEALRQELLRRILTYEARERLANLRLVKPELVKSLEDQLIALAQSGRIKIPISDDELKTILQNLFERTRRDIRINIREKGW
;
A
#
# COMPACT_ATOMS: atom_id res chain seq x y z
N MET A 1 28.54 46.55 -34.66
CA MET A 1 28.10 45.78 -33.49
C MET A 1 27.71 44.42 -34.01
N SER A 2 28.63 43.47 -33.91
CA SER A 2 28.49 42.12 -34.47
C SER A 2 27.62 41.27 -33.55
N ILE A 3 26.62 40.60 -34.11
CA ILE A 3 26.15 39.28 -33.66
C ILE A 3 25.76 38.50 -34.92
N GLU A 4 26.72 37.80 -35.51
CA GLU A 4 26.44 36.78 -36.52
C GLU A 4 25.69 35.65 -35.81
N GLY A 5 24.41 35.51 -36.13
CA GLY A 5 23.60 34.37 -35.71
C GLY A 5 24.14 33.13 -36.43
N GLY A 6 24.96 32.35 -35.73
CA GLY A 6 25.39 31.04 -36.21
C GLY A 6 24.16 30.17 -36.44
N GLU A 7 23.90 29.85 -37.72
CA GLU A 7 22.97 28.79 -38.11
C GLU A 7 23.48 27.49 -37.49
N TYR A 8 22.80 27.00 -36.47
CA TYR A 8 22.95 25.61 -36.06
C TYR A 8 22.21 24.77 -37.11
N GLU A 9 22.88 24.44 -38.22
CA GLU A 9 22.52 23.29 -39.04
C GLU A 9 22.75 22.04 -38.20
N ILE A 10 21.75 21.66 -37.40
CA ILE A 10 21.74 20.37 -36.72
C ILE A 10 21.75 19.32 -37.84
N SER A 11 22.87 18.62 -38.02
CA SER A 11 22.99 17.60 -39.06
C SER A 11 21.93 16.52 -38.83
N ASP A 12 21.38 15.91 -39.88
CA ASP A 12 20.47 14.76 -39.79
C ASP A 12 21.00 13.68 -38.82
N GLU A 13 22.33 13.50 -38.80
CA GLU A 13 23.02 12.56 -37.91
C GLU A 13 22.96 12.99 -36.42
N GLU A 14 23.06 14.28 -36.13
CA GLU A 14 22.88 14.83 -34.78
C GLU A 14 21.42 14.73 -34.32
N LEU A 15 20.47 14.93 -35.23
CA LEU A 15 19.03 14.78 -34.96
C LEU A 15 18.68 13.33 -34.62
N GLU A 16 19.22 12.36 -35.35
CA GLU A 16 19.08 10.93 -35.08
C GLU A 16 19.70 10.55 -33.73
N LEU A 17 20.89 11.10 -33.41
CA LEU A 17 21.56 10.86 -32.14
C LEU A 17 20.74 11.38 -30.95
N ILE A 18 20.16 12.58 -31.08
CA ILE A 18 19.27 13.18 -30.09
C ILE A 18 18.01 12.32 -29.90
N LYS A 19 17.38 11.88 -31.00
CA LYS A 19 16.19 11.01 -30.97
C LYS A 19 16.48 9.66 -30.31
N ARG A 20 17.60 9.03 -30.65
CA ARG A 20 18.04 7.75 -30.06
C ARG A 20 18.34 7.89 -28.57
N ARG A 21 19.01 8.97 -28.16
CA ARG A 21 19.28 9.27 -26.75
C ARG A 21 17.99 9.51 -25.98
N LYS A 22 17.03 10.23 -26.56
CA LYS A 22 15.72 10.49 -25.93
C LYS A 22 14.89 9.22 -25.80
N MET A 23 14.87 8.37 -26.83
CA MET A 23 14.21 7.06 -26.75
C MET A 23 14.84 6.14 -25.70
N ALA A 24 16.18 6.10 -25.62
CA ALA A 24 16.86 5.29 -24.60
C ALA A 24 16.56 5.78 -23.17
N GLU A 25 16.51 7.10 -22.95
CA GLU A 25 16.12 7.69 -21.67
C GLU A 25 14.67 7.36 -21.30
N LEU A 26 13.73 7.49 -22.25
CA LEU A 26 12.33 7.13 -22.05
C LEU A 26 12.15 5.65 -21.76
N ALA A 27 12.83 4.77 -22.49
CA ALA A 27 12.80 3.33 -22.26
C ALA A 27 13.33 2.99 -20.85
N ARG A 28 14.43 3.62 -20.43
CA ARG A 28 14.99 3.42 -19.08
C ARG A 28 14.03 3.90 -17.99
N ARG A 29 13.37 5.05 -18.18
CA ARG A 29 12.38 5.57 -17.22
C ARG A 29 11.13 4.69 -17.15
N ALA A 30 10.64 4.22 -18.30
CA ALA A 30 9.52 3.29 -18.37
C ALA A 30 9.85 1.97 -17.65
N GLU A 31 11.05 1.42 -17.85
CA GLU A 31 11.47 0.19 -17.17
C GLU A 31 11.59 0.38 -15.66
N GLN A 32 12.15 1.50 -15.19
CA GLN A 32 12.19 1.81 -13.76
C GLN A 32 10.78 1.93 -13.15
N GLU A 33 9.85 2.57 -13.87
CA GLU A 33 8.47 2.68 -13.42
C GLU A 33 7.76 1.32 -13.39
N ARG A 34 8.02 0.45 -14.38
CA ARG A 34 7.49 -0.93 -14.42
C ARG A 34 8.00 -1.75 -13.25
N VAL A 35 9.31 -1.75 -13.00
CA VAL A 35 9.91 -2.46 -11.85
C VAL A 35 9.35 -1.94 -10.53
N ARG A 36 9.16 -0.63 -10.40
CA ARG A 36 8.55 -0.05 -9.20
C ARG A 36 7.10 -0.50 -9.03
N LYS A 37 6.27 -0.42 -10.07
CA LYS A 37 4.87 -0.85 -10.05
C LYS A 37 4.76 -2.34 -9.75
N GLU A 38 5.63 -3.17 -10.31
CA GLU A 38 5.63 -4.62 -10.06
C GLU A 38 5.96 -4.95 -8.60
N ARG A 39 6.95 -4.25 -8.00
CA ARG A 39 7.24 -4.38 -6.57
C ARG A 39 6.07 -3.96 -5.69
N GLU A 40 5.49 -2.80 -5.97
CA GLU A 40 4.36 -2.27 -5.21
C GLU A 40 3.16 -3.24 -5.28
N ALA A 41 2.86 -3.74 -6.47
CA ALA A 41 1.81 -4.74 -6.69
C ALA A 41 2.10 -6.07 -5.99
N ALA A 42 3.35 -6.55 -5.97
CA ALA A 42 3.73 -7.76 -5.27
C ALA A 42 3.57 -7.60 -3.74
N GLU A 43 3.98 -6.47 -3.18
CA GLU A 43 3.79 -6.15 -1.77
C GLU A 43 2.31 -6.07 -1.39
N GLU A 44 1.49 -5.43 -2.23
CA GLU A 44 0.04 -5.37 -2.05
C GLU A 44 -0.61 -6.76 -2.12
N ALA A 45 -0.20 -7.60 -3.08
CA ALA A 45 -0.71 -8.95 -3.21
C ALA A 45 -0.41 -9.80 -1.96
N LEU A 46 0.82 -9.71 -1.42
CA LEU A 46 1.20 -10.38 -0.19
C LEU A 46 0.38 -9.90 1.01
N ARG A 47 0.18 -8.58 1.14
CA ARG A 47 -0.69 -8.02 2.19
C ARG A 47 -2.12 -8.54 2.05
N GLN A 48 -2.68 -8.52 0.85
CA GLN A 48 -4.04 -8.98 0.60
C GLN A 48 -4.20 -10.47 0.86
N GLU A 49 -3.21 -11.31 0.53
CA GLU A 49 -3.24 -12.73 0.87
C GLU A 49 -3.25 -12.94 2.38
N LEU A 50 -2.41 -12.21 3.12
CA LEU A 50 -2.38 -12.26 4.57
C LEU A 50 -3.74 -11.85 5.15
N LEU A 51 -4.29 -10.72 4.70
CA LEU A 51 -5.61 -10.23 5.10
C LEU A 51 -6.72 -11.24 4.79
N ARG A 52 -6.62 -11.95 3.66
CA ARG A 52 -7.58 -12.98 3.25
C ARG A 52 -7.52 -14.23 4.13
N ARG A 53 -6.35 -14.55 4.68
CA ARG A 53 -6.20 -15.65 5.65
C ARG A 53 -6.69 -15.25 7.03
N ILE A 54 -6.46 -14.01 7.46
CA ILE A 54 -6.83 -13.55 8.81
C ILE A 54 -8.29 -13.14 8.94
N LEU A 55 -8.95 -12.69 7.86
CA LEU A 55 -10.35 -12.22 7.87
C LEU A 55 -11.29 -13.19 7.15
N THR A 56 -12.51 -13.36 7.68
CA THR A 56 -13.59 -14.04 6.95
C THR A 56 -14.06 -13.21 5.75
N TYR A 57 -14.84 -13.82 4.85
CA TYR A 57 -15.43 -13.12 3.69
C TYR A 57 -16.30 -11.93 4.13
N GLU A 58 -17.19 -12.15 5.10
CA GLU A 58 -18.10 -11.12 5.63
C GLU A 58 -17.34 -9.95 6.29
N ALA A 59 -16.29 -10.24 7.06
CA ALA A 59 -15.45 -9.22 7.68
C ALA A 59 -14.76 -8.33 6.63
N ARG A 60 -14.30 -8.90 5.52
CA ARG A 60 -13.70 -8.15 4.40
C ARG A 60 -14.71 -7.24 3.71
N GLU A 61 -15.92 -7.73 3.47
CA GLU A 61 -16.98 -6.91 2.87
C GLU A 61 -17.36 -5.73 3.77
N ARG A 62 -17.50 -5.96 5.08
CA ARG A 62 -17.72 -4.85 6.02
C ARG A 62 -16.55 -3.87 6.01
N LEU A 63 -15.32 -4.36 6.05
CA LEU A 63 -14.12 -3.50 6.04
C LEU A 63 -14.04 -2.66 4.75
N ALA A 64 -14.38 -3.23 3.59
CA ALA A 64 -14.47 -2.51 2.32
C ALA A 64 -15.54 -1.41 2.35
N ASN A 65 -16.75 -1.72 2.85
CA ASN A 65 -17.82 -0.74 3.01
C ASN A 65 -17.44 0.36 4.02
N LEU A 66 -16.81 -0.01 5.13
CA LEU A 66 -16.36 0.93 6.15
C LEU A 66 -15.25 1.85 5.63
N ARG A 67 -14.41 1.37 4.71
CA ARG A 67 -13.33 2.15 4.09
C ARG A 67 -13.85 3.32 3.28
N LEU A 68 -15.05 3.20 2.71
CA LEU A 68 -15.74 4.29 2.01
C LEU A 68 -16.19 5.40 2.98
N VAL A 69 -16.56 5.02 4.21
CA VAL A 69 -17.09 5.96 5.21
C VAL A 69 -15.97 6.58 6.05
N LYS A 70 -15.04 5.75 6.54
CA LYS A 70 -13.93 6.15 7.42
C LYS A 70 -12.66 5.33 7.11
N PRO A 71 -11.88 5.72 6.11
CA PRO A 71 -10.66 4.99 5.72
C PRO A 71 -9.59 4.99 6.80
N GLU A 72 -9.50 6.03 7.64
CA GLU A 72 -8.48 6.12 8.70
C GLU A 72 -8.63 5.05 9.79
N LEU A 73 -9.88 4.76 10.18
CA LEU A 73 -10.18 3.70 11.14
C LEU A 73 -9.86 2.32 10.56
N VAL A 74 -10.18 2.13 9.28
CA VAL A 74 -9.89 0.88 8.57
C VAL A 74 -8.39 0.63 8.49
N LYS A 75 -7.61 1.66 8.13
CA LYS A 75 -6.14 1.53 8.06
C LYS A 75 -5.55 1.15 9.42
N SER A 76 -5.99 1.81 10.49
CA SER A 76 -5.53 1.52 11.86
C SER A 76 -5.88 0.09 12.29
N LEU A 77 -7.07 -0.38 11.89
CA LEU A 77 -7.51 -1.75 12.13
C LEU A 77 -6.67 -2.76 11.35
N GLU A 78 -6.42 -2.53 10.05
CA GLU A 78 -5.59 -3.40 9.22
C GLU A 78 -4.17 -3.55 9.79
N ASP A 79 -3.53 -2.44 10.17
CA ASP A 79 -2.20 -2.45 10.82
C ASP A 79 -2.21 -3.27 12.12
N GLN A 80 -3.24 -3.06 12.96
CA GLN A 80 -3.35 -3.79 14.22
C GLN A 80 -3.61 -5.29 14.00
N LEU A 81 -4.42 -5.65 13.02
CA LEU A 81 -4.70 -7.04 12.66
C LEU A 81 -3.47 -7.75 12.11
N ILE A 82 -2.68 -7.07 11.27
CA ILE A 82 -1.40 -7.59 10.76
C ILE A 82 -0.43 -7.83 11.91
N ALA A 83 -0.28 -6.86 12.82
CA ALA A 83 0.60 -6.99 13.99
C ALA A 83 0.17 -8.16 14.91
N LEU A 84 -1.14 -8.29 15.14
CA LEU A 84 -1.69 -9.39 15.95
C LEU A 84 -1.49 -10.75 15.27
N ALA A 85 -1.71 -10.85 13.96
CA ALA A 85 -1.49 -12.06 13.18
C ALA A 85 -0.02 -12.50 13.21
N GLN A 86 0.92 -11.57 13.05
CA GLN A 86 2.36 -11.84 13.14
C GLN A 86 2.76 -12.31 14.55
N SER A 87 2.13 -11.78 15.59
CA SER A 87 2.39 -12.19 16.98
C SER A 87 1.82 -13.58 17.33
N GLY A 88 0.95 -14.15 16.49
CA GLY A 88 0.29 -15.44 16.74
C GLY A 88 -0.71 -15.42 17.91
N ARG A 89 -1.07 -14.25 18.44
CA ARG A 89 -1.92 -14.09 19.64
C ARG A 89 -3.41 -14.05 19.35
N ILE A 90 -3.83 -14.23 18.10
CA ILE A 90 -5.23 -14.19 17.67
C ILE A 90 -5.66 -15.50 17.01
N LYS A 91 -6.93 -15.86 17.23
CA LYS A 91 -7.56 -16.96 16.50
C LYS A 91 -7.91 -16.48 15.10
N ILE A 92 -7.33 -17.14 14.11
CA ILE A 92 -7.60 -16.94 12.70
C ILE A 92 -8.60 -18.03 12.28
N PRO A 93 -9.68 -17.72 11.52
CA PRO A 93 -10.05 -16.42 10.95
C PRO A 93 -10.95 -15.56 11.85
N ILE A 94 -10.79 -14.23 11.76
CA ILE A 94 -11.57 -13.22 12.48
C ILE A 94 -12.91 -13.00 11.78
N SER A 95 -13.99 -13.14 12.55
CA SER A 95 -15.37 -12.95 12.09
C SER A 95 -15.81 -11.49 12.09
N ASP A 96 -16.93 -11.17 11.43
CA ASP A 96 -17.52 -9.81 11.44
C ASP A 96 -17.78 -9.29 12.86
N ASP A 97 -18.27 -10.14 13.75
CA ASP A 97 -18.62 -9.75 15.13
C ASP A 97 -17.37 -9.39 15.95
N GLU A 98 -16.28 -10.13 15.77
CA GLU A 98 -14.98 -9.82 16.38
C GLU A 98 -14.39 -8.54 15.77
N LEU A 99 -14.47 -8.36 14.45
CA LEU A 99 -14.04 -7.16 13.76
C LEU A 99 -14.78 -5.92 14.32
N LYS A 100 -16.10 -6.03 14.49
CA LYS A 100 -16.95 -4.97 15.06
C LYS A 100 -16.56 -4.66 16.50
N THR A 101 -16.30 -5.69 17.30
CA THR A 101 -15.83 -5.53 18.68
C THR A 101 -14.48 -4.80 18.72
N ILE A 102 -13.53 -5.16 17.85
CA ILE A 102 -12.23 -4.49 17.76
C ILE A 102 -12.40 -3.05 17.28
N LEU A 103 -13.26 -2.81 16.29
CA LEU A 103 -13.60 -1.46 15.80
C LEU A 103 -14.19 -0.58 16.89
N GLN A 104 -15.13 -1.10 17.68
CA GLN A 104 -15.71 -0.38 18.81
C GLN A 104 -14.64 -0.08 19.86
N ASN A 105 -13.82 -1.07 20.22
CA ASN A 105 -12.71 -0.88 21.14
C ASN A 105 -11.69 0.15 20.62
N LEU A 106 -11.39 0.15 19.32
CA LEU A 106 -10.49 1.12 18.70
C LEU A 106 -11.07 2.53 18.78
N PHE A 107 -12.35 2.69 18.45
CA PHE A 107 -13.06 3.95 18.57
C PHE A 107 -13.08 4.48 20.02
N GLU A 108 -13.25 3.57 20.98
CA GLU A 108 -13.19 3.89 22.41
C GLU A 108 -11.78 4.16 22.91
N ARG A 109 -10.75 3.59 22.28
CA ARG A 109 -9.34 3.81 22.63
C ARG A 109 -8.71 5.03 22.01
N THR A 110 -9.15 5.44 20.83
CA THR A 110 -8.87 6.79 20.37
C THR A 110 -9.39 7.83 21.37
N ARG A 111 -10.39 7.48 22.20
CA ARG A 111 -10.80 8.25 23.40
C ARG A 111 -10.09 7.86 24.72
N ARG A 112 -9.58 6.64 24.83
CA ARG A 112 -8.96 6.05 26.03
C ARG A 112 -7.67 5.36 25.61
N ASP A 113 -6.67 6.13 25.24
CA ASP A 113 -5.33 5.61 25.00
C ASP A 113 -4.92 4.80 26.26
N ILE A 114 -4.14 3.73 26.09
CA ILE A 114 -3.51 2.96 27.19
C ILE A 114 -4.46 2.05 28.03
N ARG A 115 -4.72 0.82 27.56
CA ARG A 115 -4.78 -0.44 28.35
C ARG A 115 -5.35 -1.58 27.47
N ILE A 116 -4.51 -2.38 26.79
CA ILE A 116 -4.87 -3.79 26.55
C ILE A 116 -4.01 -4.65 27.43
N ASN A 117 -4.67 -5.30 28.35
CA ASN A 117 -4.18 -6.45 29.08
C ASN A 117 -4.63 -7.68 28.29
N ILE A 118 -3.77 -8.24 27.44
CA ILE A 118 -4.05 -9.52 26.77
C ILE A 118 -3.80 -10.60 27.83
N ARG A 119 -4.87 -11.08 28.45
CA ARG A 119 -4.84 -12.13 29.48
C ARG A 119 -4.43 -13.45 28.82
N GLU A 120 -3.19 -13.87 29.05
CA GLU A 120 -2.79 -15.26 28.96
C GLU A 120 -3.62 -16.08 29.97
N LYS A 121 -4.28 -17.13 29.49
CA LYS A 121 -4.93 -18.13 30.33
C LYS A 121 -4.40 -19.51 29.96
N GLY A 122 -3.91 -20.21 30.98
CA GLY A 122 -3.70 -21.65 31.02
C GLY A 122 -2.26 -21.99 31.35
N TRP A 123 -1.94 -22.23 32.63
CA TRP A 123 -2.01 -23.52 33.33
C TRP A 123 -2.36 -23.29 34.80
#